data_AF-A0A194PKL2-F1
#
_entry.id   AF-A0A194PKL2-F1
#
_cell.length_a   1.000
_cell.length_b   1.000
_cell.length_c   1.000
_cell.angle_alpha   90.00
_cell.angle_beta   90.00
_cell.angle_gamma   90.00
#
_symmetry.space_group_name_H-M   'P 1'
#
loop_
_entity.id
_entity.type
_entity.pdbx_description
1 polymer ?
#
loop_
_entity_poly.entity_id
_entity_poly.type
_entity_poly.pdbx_seq_one_letter_code
_entity_poly.pdbx_strand_id
1 'polypeptide(L)'
;MTLYVIVYLLFINIVTAKINGGPRGRFDDNHARPHGYVSTHHPHYTYHPPNHIYFMCKQCSSLVAYPVYHGTPPTYVYKYREYGGRYGDLLSGLALYNLGRASNEQWHYTLYERRPDEKCSLQIVDQNLFEETTFPCLMMSSFVDSSNNFLKNPHPLDITTAQINVRALVHNNGTVIKVTKDQECVIWHNSTIKNEHVMIPCALLKNYADTMRPHGLPVYVWLPLTLATVIGIYIFCQSCFTQKKSHIDETPCNPTLTTSYFSNNNTVTIH
;
A
#
# COMPACT_ATOMS: atom_id res chain seq x y z
N MET A 1 -6.42 22.56 -32.81
CA MET A 1 -7.32 22.06 -31.73
C MET A 1 -7.26 20.54 -31.58
N THR A 2 -7.36 19.75 -32.66
CA THR A 2 -7.38 18.28 -32.60
C THR A 2 -6.16 17.66 -31.89
N LEU A 3 -4.95 18.14 -32.15
CA LEU A 3 -3.74 17.61 -31.48
C LEU A 3 -3.74 17.84 -29.95
N TYR A 4 -4.25 18.99 -29.51
CA TYR A 4 -4.30 19.36 -28.09
C TYR A 4 -5.33 18.52 -27.32
N VAL A 5 -6.47 18.22 -27.96
CA VAL A 5 -7.49 17.33 -27.41
C VAL A 5 -6.95 15.90 -27.28
N ILE A 6 -6.17 15.42 -28.25
CA ILE A 6 -5.56 14.07 -28.20
C ILE A 6 -4.53 13.98 -27.08
N VAL A 7 -3.65 14.98 -26.92
CA VAL A 7 -2.66 15.02 -25.83
C VAL A 7 -3.35 15.10 -24.46
N TYR A 8 -4.42 15.89 -24.35
CA TYR A 8 -5.20 16.02 -23.12
C TYR A 8 -5.94 14.72 -22.76
N LEU A 9 -6.53 14.03 -23.74
CA LEU A 9 -7.17 12.71 -23.54
C LEU A 9 -6.15 11.63 -23.18
N LEU A 10 -4.94 11.66 -23.75
CA LEU A 10 -3.86 10.76 -23.34
C LEU A 10 -3.43 11.03 -21.90
N PHE A 11 -3.30 12.30 -21.50
CA PHE A 11 -2.99 12.66 -20.11
C PHE A 11 -4.10 12.25 -19.14
N ILE A 12 -5.37 12.46 -19.48
CA ILE A 12 -6.50 12.00 -18.64
C ILE A 12 -6.45 10.48 -18.47
N ASN A 13 -6.22 9.71 -19.54
CA ASN A 13 -6.17 8.25 -19.44
C ASN A 13 -4.99 7.74 -18.61
N ILE A 14 -3.82 8.40 -18.69
CA ILE A 14 -2.67 8.07 -17.84
C ILE A 14 -2.94 8.43 -16.37
N VAL A 15 -3.66 9.52 -16.13
CA VAL A 15 -4.02 9.97 -14.79
C VAL A 15 -5.12 9.09 -14.20
N THR A 16 -6.18 8.73 -14.93
CA THR A 16 -7.24 7.83 -14.44
C THR A 16 -6.73 6.42 -14.14
N ALA A 17 -5.74 5.92 -14.88
CA ALA A 17 -5.05 4.68 -14.54
C ALA A 17 -4.31 4.74 -13.19
N LYS A 18 -3.97 5.94 -12.71
CA LYS A 18 -3.27 6.18 -11.44
C LYS A 18 -4.20 6.60 -10.28
N ILE A 19 -5.48 6.86 -10.57
CA ILE A 19 -6.52 7.29 -9.60
C ILE A 19 -7.18 6.11 -8.87
N ASN A 20 -6.84 4.85 -9.17
CA ASN A 20 -7.31 3.68 -8.42
C ASN A 20 -6.66 3.55 -7.02
N GLY A 21 -6.38 4.67 -6.35
CA GLY A 21 -6.06 4.80 -4.94
C GLY A 21 -7.26 5.31 -4.13
N GLY A 22 -8.39 4.62 -4.21
CA GLY A 22 -9.54 4.78 -3.31
C GLY A 22 -10.52 3.61 -3.49
N PRO A 23 -11.51 3.42 -2.59
CA PRO A 23 -11.41 3.26 -1.14
C PRO A 23 -10.74 1.92 -0.77
N ARG A 24 -10.35 1.75 0.51
CA ARG A 24 -9.78 0.50 1.09
C ARG A 24 -10.41 -0.74 0.46
N GLY A 25 -9.63 -1.49 -0.31
CA GLY A 25 -10.09 -2.67 -1.04
C GLY A 25 -10.82 -3.63 -0.11
N ARG A 26 -12.11 -3.82 -0.37
CA ARG A 26 -12.90 -4.89 0.21
C ARG A 26 -12.34 -6.19 -0.38
N PHE A 27 -11.61 -6.95 0.43
CA PHE A 27 -11.12 -8.27 0.02
C PHE A 27 -12.33 -9.20 -0.11
N ASP A 28 -12.76 -9.46 -1.34
CA ASP A 28 -13.73 -10.51 -1.59
C ASP A 28 -13.08 -11.86 -1.30
N ASP A 29 -13.67 -12.60 -0.37
CA ASP A 29 -13.34 -13.97 0.03
C ASP A 29 -13.61 -14.93 -1.14
N ASN A 30 -12.74 -14.93 -2.17
CA ASN A 30 -12.82 -15.94 -3.22
C ASN A 30 -12.21 -17.25 -2.73
N HIS A 31 -13.08 -18.25 -2.65
CA HIS A 31 -12.77 -19.63 -2.30
C HIS A 31 -11.65 -20.24 -3.16
N ALA A 32 -10.85 -21.05 -2.47
CA ALA A 32 -9.71 -21.83 -2.92
C ALA A 32 -9.78 -22.32 -4.38
N ARG A 33 -8.81 -21.90 -5.19
CA ARG A 33 -8.30 -22.68 -6.33
C ARG A 33 -6.80 -22.93 -6.14
N PRO A 34 -6.28 -24.16 -6.34
CA PRO A 34 -4.99 -24.56 -5.75
C PRO A 34 -3.73 -24.18 -6.54
N HIS A 35 -3.81 -23.55 -7.72
CA HIS A 35 -2.65 -23.41 -8.61
C HIS A 35 -2.52 -22.06 -9.33
N GLY A 36 -2.88 -20.96 -8.67
CA GLY A 36 -2.56 -19.61 -9.16
C GLY A 36 -1.39 -19.03 -8.39
N TYR A 37 -0.30 -18.66 -9.07
CA TYR A 37 0.67 -17.72 -8.52
C TYR A 37 -0.08 -16.42 -8.22
N VAL A 38 -0.48 -16.22 -6.98
CA VAL A 38 -1.05 -14.96 -6.52
C VAL A 38 0.09 -13.95 -6.64
N SER A 39 0.01 -13.09 -7.66
CA SER A 39 0.94 -11.98 -7.81
C SER A 39 0.93 -11.19 -6.51
N THR A 40 2.06 -11.20 -5.82
CA THR A 40 2.35 -10.49 -4.57
C THR A 40 2.46 -8.97 -4.78
N HIS A 41 1.78 -8.45 -5.80
CA HIS A 41 1.81 -7.04 -6.11
C HIS A 41 0.63 -6.36 -5.42
N HIS A 42 0.91 -5.85 -4.23
CA HIS A 42 -0.04 -5.02 -3.50
C HIS A 42 0.03 -3.60 -4.06
N PRO A 43 -1.05 -3.08 -4.65
CA PRO A 43 -0.99 -1.84 -5.43
C PRO A 43 -0.71 -0.59 -4.56
N HIS A 44 -0.81 -0.72 -3.23
CA HIS A 44 -0.80 0.42 -2.32
C HIS A 44 0.44 0.57 -1.47
N TYR A 45 1.34 -0.42 -1.38
CA TYR A 45 2.54 -0.32 -0.55
C TYR A 45 3.77 -0.97 -1.20
N THR A 46 4.92 -0.30 -1.10
CA THR A 46 6.22 -0.83 -1.47
C THR A 46 7.06 -1.08 -0.22
N TYR A 47 7.70 -2.23 -0.19
CA TYR A 47 8.67 -2.55 0.84
C TYR A 47 10.09 -2.14 0.43
N HIS A 48 10.73 -1.28 1.22
CA HIS A 48 12.10 -0.80 1.00
C HIS A 48 12.95 -1.10 2.24
N PRO A 49 13.47 -2.33 2.38
CA PRO A 49 14.24 -2.71 3.56
C PRO A 49 15.59 -1.98 3.60
N PRO A 50 15.96 -1.33 4.71
CA PRO A 50 17.36 -0.94 4.95
C PRO A 50 18.22 -2.17 5.24
N ASN A 51 19.54 -2.02 5.22
CA ASN A 51 20.45 -3.12 5.60
C ASN A 51 20.21 -3.60 7.04
N HIS A 52 20.00 -2.66 7.96
CA HIS A 52 19.72 -2.91 9.37
C HIS A 52 18.82 -1.81 9.91
N ILE A 53 18.06 -2.11 10.96
CA ILE A 53 17.37 -1.09 11.76
C ILE A 53 18.15 -0.93 13.06
N TYR A 54 18.65 0.27 13.30
CA TYR A 54 19.33 0.60 14.54
C TYR A 54 18.33 1.18 15.53
N PHE A 55 18.31 0.64 16.74
CA PHE A 55 17.40 1.11 17.78
C PHE A 55 18.12 1.16 19.14
N MET A 56 17.79 2.19 19.93
CA MET A 56 18.41 2.39 21.23
C MET A 56 17.78 1.45 22.26
N CYS A 57 18.59 0.54 22.77
CA CYS A 57 18.17 -0.41 23.79
C CYS A 57 17.94 0.30 25.13
N LYS A 58 16.71 0.22 25.65
CA LYS A 58 16.32 0.89 26.90
C LYS A 58 17.11 0.37 28.11
N GLN A 59 17.36 -0.94 28.17
CA GLN A 59 18.06 -1.56 29.30
C GLN A 59 19.58 -1.45 29.21
N CYS A 60 20.14 -1.33 28.00
CA CYS A 60 21.57 -1.40 27.77
C CYS A 60 22.22 -0.09 27.29
N SER A 61 21.42 0.97 27.08
CA SER A 61 21.87 2.31 26.68
C SER A 61 22.77 2.34 25.44
N SER A 62 22.74 1.28 24.63
CA SER A 62 23.53 1.12 23.42
C SER A 62 22.64 1.04 22.19
N LEU A 63 23.19 1.44 21.05
CA LEU A 63 22.54 1.30 19.76
C LEU A 63 22.71 -0.14 19.29
N VAL A 64 21.60 -0.87 19.12
CA VAL A 64 21.60 -2.26 18.69
C VAL A 64 21.09 -2.35 17.26
N ALA A 65 21.76 -3.16 16.44
CA ALA A 65 21.32 -3.48 15.09
C ALA A 65 20.32 -4.64 15.13
N TYR A 66 19.15 -4.45 14.51
CA TYR A 66 18.12 -5.48 14.38
C TYR A 66 18.04 -5.99 12.93
N PRO A 67 17.78 -7.31 12.75
CA PRO A 67 17.77 -7.93 11.43
C PRO A 67 16.55 -7.49 10.62
N VAL A 68 16.72 -7.35 9.30
CA VAL A 68 15.66 -6.92 8.38
C VAL A 68 15.42 -8.01 7.35
N TYR A 69 14.15 -8.29 7.08
CA TYR A 69 13.79 -9.23 6.02
C TYR A 69 14.07 -8.59 4.66
N HIS A 70 14.89 -9.20 3.79
CA HIS A 70 15.23 -8.61 2.50
C HIS A 70 14.41 -9.17 1.31
N GLY A 71 13.64 -10.23 1.53
CA GLY A 71 12.73 -10.77 0.52
C GLY A 71 11.48 -9.92 0.34
N THR A 72 10.67 -10.27 -0.66
CA THR A 72 9.32 -9.71 -0.82
C THR A 72 8.44 -10.16 0.34
N PRO A 73 7.86 -9.24 1.13
CA PRO A 73 7.00 -9.61 2.24
C PRO A 73 5.79 -10.45 1.80
N PRO A 74 5.36 -11.44 2.59
CA PRO A 74 4.13 -12.17 2.34
C PRO A 74 2.89 -11.26 2.34
N THR A 75 1.81 -11.73 1.72
CA THR A 75 0.58 -10.96 1.51
C THR A 75 -0.09 -10.50 2.81
N TYR A 76 0.04 -11.26 3.91
CA TYR A 76 -0.56 -10.89 5.19
C TYR A 76 0.06 -9.64 5.81
N VAL A 77 1.35 -9.36 5.54
CA VAL A 77 2.04 -8.17 6.06
C VAL A 77 1.37 -6.91 5.52
N TYR A 78 1.13 -6.89 4.20
CA TYR A 78 0.44 -5.80 3.55
C TYR A 78 -1.03 -5.70 3.97
N LYS A 79 -1.73 -6.82 4.18
CA LYS A 79 -3.12 -6.80 4.67
C LYS A 79 -3.26 -6.05 6.00
N TYR A 80 -2.32 -6.23 6.93
CA TYR A 80 -2.33 -5.48 8.19
C TYR A 80 -2.11 -3.99 8.00
N ARG A 81 -1.20 -3.63 7.11
CA ARG A 81 -0.92 -2.24 6.77
C ARG A 81 -2.10 -1.57 6.09
N GLU A 82 -2.71 -2.24 5.10
CA GLU A 82 -3.84 -1.75 4.31
C GLU A 82 -5.14 -1.64 5.12
N TYR A 83 -5.33 -2.52 6.10
CA TYR A 83 -6.49 -2.48 6.98
C TYR A 83 -6.65 -1.08 7.60
N GLY A 84 -5.53 -0.37 7.84
CA GLY A 84 -5.54 1.03 8.24
C GLY A 84 -6.28 1.28 9.56
N GLY A 85 -6.44 0.22 10.36
CA GLY A 85 -6.98 0.27 11.69
C GLY A 85 -5.95 0.80 12.68
N ARG A 86 -6.40 1.03 13.90
CA ARG A 86 -5.62 1.60 15.00
C ARG A 86 -4.22 0.96 15.18
N TYR A 87 -4.13 -0.36 15.04
CA TYR A 87 -2.92 -1.17 15.23
C TYR A 87 -2.23 -1.61 13.92
N GLY A 88 -2.70 -1.18 12.75
CA GLY A 88 -2.21 -1.69 11.46
C GLY A 88 -0.70 -1.53 11.29
N ASP A 89 -0.16 -0.40 11.75
CA ASP A 89 1.27 -0.12 11.74
C ASP A 89 2.05 -1.06 12.67
N LEU A 90 1.59 -1.24 13.91
CA LEU A 90 2.28 -2.10 14.87
C LEU A 90 2.23 -3.57 14.46
N LEU A 91 1.10 -4.04 13.93
CA LEU A 91 0.94 -5.42 13.45
C LEU A 91 1.77 -5.68 12.18
N SER A 92 1.79 -4.75 11.22
CA SER A 92 2.66 -4.87 10.04
C SER A 92 4.14 -4.82 10.43
N GLY A 93 4.51 -3.94 11.36
CA GLY A 93 5.83 -3.86 11.97
C GLY A 93 6.24 -5.15 12.68
N LEU A 94 5.34 -5.74 13.47
CA LEU A 94 5.55 -7.01 14.16
C LEU A 94 5.76 -8.16 13.16
N ALA A 95 4.95 -8.23 12.11
CA ALA A 95 5.13 -9.22 11.06
C ALA A 95 6.52 -9.12 10.40
N LEU A 96 6.94 -7.91 10.03
CA LEU A 96 8.26 -7.66 9.42
C LEU A 96 9.40 -7.94 10.38
N TYR A 97 9.24 -7.60 11.65
CA TYR A 97 10.23 -7.90 12.68
C TYR A 97 10.40 -9.40 12.85
N ASN A 98 9.29 -10.14 12.94
CA ASN A 98 9.29 -11.59 13.02
C ASN A 98 9.93 -12.25 11.79
N LEU A 99 9.64 -11.76 10.58
CA LEU A 99 10.29 -12.21 9.34
C LEU A 99 11.78 -11.92 9.33
N GLY A 100 12.19 -10.74 9.78
CA GLY A 100 13.61 -10.35 9.87
C GLY A 100 14.38 -11.28 10.79
N ARG A 101 13.85 -11.53 11.99
CA ARG A 101 14.41 -12.50 12.94
C ARG A 101 14.47 -13.92 12.35
N ALA A 102 13.35 -14.41 11.82
CA ALA A 102 13.26 -15.75 11.24
C ALA A 102 14.20 -15.95 10.04
N SER A 103 14.50 -14.89 9.28
CA SER A 103 15.44 -14.96 8.15
C SER A 103 16.91 -14.96 8.57
N ASN A 104 17.21 -14.43 9.76
CA ASN A 104 18.58 -14.35 10.28
C ASN A 104 18.95 -15.57 11.13
N GLU A 105 17.98 -16.16 11.81
CA GLU A 105 18.16 -17.38 12.61
C GLU A 105 17.98 -18.61 11.69
N GLN A 106 19.08 -19.32 11.40
CA GLN A 106 19.14 -20.45 10.46
C GLN A 106 17.96 -21.44 10.61
N TRP A 107 17.06 -21.45 9.61
CA TRP A 107 16.09 -22.49 9.21
C TRP A 107 15.02 -22.98 10.20
N HIS A 108 15.12 -22.74 11.50
CA HIS A 108 14.20 -23.35 12.47
C HIS A 108 12.90 -22.56 12.73
N TYR A 109 12.82 -21.28 12.33
CA TYR A 109 11.71 -20.40 12.70
C TYR A 109 10.80 -19.99 11.54
N THR A 110 11.05 -20.47 10.33
CA THR A 110 10.16 -20.19 9.18
C THR A 110 8.94 -21.09 9.16
N LEU A 111 9.01 -22.24 9.83
CA LEU A 111 7.96 -23.24 9.89
C LEU A 111 7.17 -23.10 11.18
N TYR A 112 5.90 -22.75 11.04
CA TYR A 112 4.97 -22.54 12.14
C TYR A 112 3.97 -23.70 12.26
N GLU A 113 3.96 -24.37 13.40
CA GLU A 113 2.97 -25.40 13.71
C GLU A 113 1.76 -24.75 14.41
N ARG A 114 0.65 -24.62 13.69
CA ARG A 114 -0.58 -23.99 14.19
C ARG A 114 -1.22 -24.84 15.27
N ARG A 115 -1.55 -24.23 16.41
CA ARG A 115 -2.36 -24.87 17.46
C ARG A 115 -3.81 -24.36 17.37
N PRO A 116 -4.83 -25.23 17.53
CA PRO A 116 -6.22 -24.81 17.38
C PRO A 116 -6.69 -23.86 18.50
N ASP A 117 -6.11 -23.96 19.68
CA ASP A 117 -6.55 -23.21 20.88
C ASP A 117 -5.61 -22.04 21.25
N GLU A 118 -4.59 -21.77 20.43
CA GLU A 118 -3.67 -20.66 20.68
C GLU A 118 -4.32 -19.31 20.44
N LYS A 119 -4.05 -18.38 21.36
CA LYS A 119 -4.46 -16.99 21.24
C LYS A 119 -3.24 -16.12 21.45
N CYS A 120 -3.02 -15.21 20.51
CA CYS A 120 -1.98 -14.22 20.60
C CYS A 120 -2.59 -12.83 20.59
N SER A 121 -2.04 -11.97 21.44
CA SER A 121 -2.46 -10.59 21.53
C SER A 121 -1.28 -9.67 21.69
N LEU A 122 -1.45 -8.47 21.14
CA LEU A 122 -0.51 -7.36 21.24
C LEU A 122 -1.16 -6.35 22.18
N GLN A 123 -0.47 -6.04 23.26
CA GLN A 123 -0.86 -5.05 24.23
C GLN A 123 0.09 -3.86 24.15
N ILE A 124 -0.46 -2.66 24.16
CA ILE A 124 0.31 -1.43 24.31
C ILE A 124 0.21 -1.00 25.75
N VAL A 125 1.36 -0.95 26.42
CA VAL A 125 1.48 -0.51 27.80
C VAL A 125 1.88 0.96 27.80
N ASP A 126 0.95 1.80 28.27
CA ASP A 126 1.18 3.20 28.61
C ASP A 126 0.77 3.41 30.08
N GLN A 127 1.28 4.47 30.71
CA GLN A 127 1.18 4.70 32.17
C GLN A 127 -0.24 4.63 32.72
N ASN A 128 -1.25 4.97 31.92
CA ASN A 128 -2.66 4.99 32.32
C ASN A 128 -3.64 4.38 31.29
N LEU A 129 -3.13 3.78 30.21
CA LEU A 129 -3.95 3.28 29.12
C LEU A 129 -3.51 1.86 28.76
N PHE A 130 -4.45 0.94 28.91
CA PHE A 130 -4.31 -0.45 28.50
C PHE A 130 -5.10 -0.64 27.21
N GLU A 131 -4.43 -1.03 26.14
CA GLU A 131 -5.10 -1.42 24.92
C GLU A 131 -4.54 -2.71 24.38
N GLU A 132 -5.44 -3.63 24.01
CA GLU A 132 -5.09 -4.96 23.53
C GLU A 132 -5.77 -5.24 22.19
N THR A 133 -5.07 -5.92 21.30
CA THR A 133 -5.62 -6.45 20.05
C THR A 133 -5.17 -7.88 19.84
N THR A 134 -6.08 -8.74 19.38
CA THR A 134 -5.75 -10.13 19.03
C THR A 134 -5.21 -10.20 17.60
N PHE A 135 -4.32 -11.17 17.36
CA PHE A 135 -3.76 -11.46 16.04
C PHE A 135 -3.39 -12.96 15.94
N PRO A 136 -3.20 -13.52 14.74
CA PRO A 136 -2.78 -14.90 14.54
C PRO A 136 -1.35 -15.13 15.03
N CYS A 137 -1.18 -16.15 15.86
CA CYS A 137 0.09 -16.49 16.52
C CYS A 137 1.28 -16.76 15.58
N LEU A 138 1.04 -17.03 14.28
CA LEU A 138 2.11 -17.13 13.29
C LEU A 138 3.02 -15.88 13.23
N MET A 139 2.49 -14.70 13.60
CA MET A 139 3.25 -13.45 13.60
C MET A 139 4.28 -13.36 14.73
N MET A 140 4.26 -14.28 15.67
CA MET A 140 5.25 -14.37 16.73
C MET A 140 6.02 -15.70 16.73
N SER A 141 6.02 -16.40 15.60
CA SER A 141 6.71 -17.68 15.42
C SER A 141 8.20 -17.66 15.80
N SER A 142 8.92 -16.55 15.55
CA SER A 142 10.33 -16.39 15.95
C SER A 142 10.56 -16.14 17.45
N PHE A 143 9.48 -16.00 18.22
CA PHE A 143 9.56 -15.81 19.68
C PHE A 143 9.18 -17.06 20.45
N VAL A 144 8.53 -18.02 19.81
CA VAL A 144 8.06 -19.25 20.44
C VAL A 144 9.17 -20.29 20.30
N ASP A 145 9.69 -20.77 21.43
CA ASP A 145 10.68 -21.84 21.40
C ASP A 145 10.05 -23.13 20.85
N SER A 146 10.69 -23.68 19.81
CA SER A 146 10.33 -24.95 19.19
C SER A 146 10.67 -26.17 20.07
N SER A 147 11.24 -25.95 21.26
CA SER A 147 11.85 -26.98 22.12
C SER A 147 10.88 -27.99 22.72
N ASN A 148 9.58 -27.80 22.55
CA ASN A 148 8.62 -28.73 23.12
C ASN A 148 8.24 -29.80 22.09
N ASN A 149 8.60 -31.05 22.42
CA ASN A 149 8.24 -32.29 21.73
C ASN A 149 6.70 -32.51 21.74
N PHE A 150 5.96 -31.65 21.06
CA PHE A 150 4.52 -31.77 20.95
C PHE A 150 4.13 -32.61 19.74
N LEU A 151 2.98 -33.26 19.86
CA LEU A 151 2.43 -34.25 18.93
C LEU A 151 2.44 -33.74 17.49
N LYS A 152 3.32 -34.35 16.70
CA LYS A 152 3.52 -34.22 15.25
C LYS A 152 2.18 -34.32 14.51
N ASN A 153 1.55 -33.19 14.20
CA ASN A 153 0.33 -33.10 13.37
C ASN A 153 0.37 -31.87 12.45
N PRO A 154 -0.47 -31.81 11.39
CA PRO A 154 0.02 -31.89 10.02
C PRO A 154 0.47 -30.55 9.42
N HIS A 155 1.48 -30.64 8.55
CA HIS A 155 2.03 -29.60 7.67
C HIS A 155 2.41 -28.28 8.35
N PRO A 156 3.69 -28.10 8.72
CA PRO A 156 4.15 -26.80 9.19
C PRO A 156 3.89 -25.72 8.14
N LEU A 157 3.37 -24.58 8.59
CA LEU A 157 3.08 -23.44 7.74
C LEU A 157 4.34 -22.62 7.56
N ASP A 158 4.81 -22.49 6.32
CA ASP A 158 5.92 -21.58 6.02
C ASP A 158 5.42 -20.13 6.06
N ILE A 159 5.88 -19.37 7.06
CA ILE A 159 5.50 -17.96 7.28
C ILE A 159 5.94 -17.02 6.16
N THR A 160 6.86 -17.46 5.30
CA THR A 160 7.30 -16.70 4.11
C THR A 160 6.38 -16.91 2.92
N THR A 161 5.45 -17.87 3.01
CA THR A 161 4.55 -18.21 1.90
C THR A 161 3.44 -17.17 1.71
N ALA A 162 3.24 -16.75 0.46
CA ALA A 162 2.23 -15.76 0.07
C ALA A 162 0.75 -16.22 0.27
N GLN A 163 0.53 -17.51 0.53
CA GLN A 163 -0.81 -18.13 0.62
C GLN A 163 -1.50 -17.94 1.96
N ILE A 164 -0.86 -17.28 2.94
CA ILE A 164 -1.45 -17.06 4.26
C ILE A 164 -2.55 -16.00 4.14
N ASN A 165 -3.81 -16.46 4.11
CA ASN A 165 -4.96 -15.58 4.17
C ASN A 165 -5.31 -15.26 5.63
N VAL A 166 -4.88 -14.08 6.09
CA VAL A 166 -5.29 -13.57 7.40
C VAL A 166 -6.51 -12.66 7.25
N ARG A 167 -7.55 -12.93 8.04
CA ARG A 167 -8.60 -11.94 8.32
C ARG A 167 -8.10 -11.01 9.41
N ALA A 168 -7.99 -9.73 9.11
CA ALA A 168 -7.71 -8.74 10.13
C ALA A 168 -8.90 -8.71 11.11
N LEU A 169 -8.71 -9.26 12.31
CA LEU A 169 -9.76 -9.31 13.35
C LEU A 169 -9.99 -7.96 14.03
N VAL A 170 -9.24 -6.92 13.68
CA VAL A 170 -9.14 -5.67 14.42
C VAL A 170 -10.31 -4.73 14.10
N HIS A 171 -11.51 -4.96 14.65
CA HIS A 171 -12.65 -4.05 14.49
C HIS A 171 -12.48 -2.74 15.28
N ASN A 172 -11.51 -1.91 14.92
CA ASN A 172 -11.30 -0.64 15.60
C ASN A 172 -11.11 0.49 14.59
N ASN A 173 -12.18 1.25 14.37
CA ASN A 173 -12.24 2.45 13.53
C ASN A 173 -11.54 3.68 14.17
N GLY A 174 -10.76 3.47 15.23
CA GLY A 174 -10.01 4.51 15.92
C GLY A 174 -8.90 5.10 15.04
N THR A 175 -8.46 6.31 15.41
CA THR A 175 -7.29 6.95 14.80
C THR A 175 -6.03 6.11 14.98
N VAL A 176 -5.10 6.18 14.01
CA VAL A 176 -3.79 5.53 14.10
C VAL A 176 -3.10 5.88 15.41
N ILE A 177 -2.55 4.88 16.11
CA ILE A 177 -1.87 5.08 17.39
C ILE A 177 -0.62 5.93 17.16
N LYS A 178 -0.53 7.05 17.91
CA LYS A 178 0.70 7.82 18.01
C LYS A 178 1.62 7.12 18.99
N VAL A 179 2.58 6.38 18.45
CA VAL A 179 3.57 5.64 19.24
C VAL A 179 4.59 6.63 19.81
N THR A 180 4.77 6.64 21.13
CA THR A 180 5.85 7.37 21.79
C THR A 180 7.08 6.48 21.96
N LYS A 181 8.24 7.07 22.24
CA LYS A 181 9.50 6.32 22.42
C LYS A 181 9.49 5.42 23.66
N ASP A 182 8.66 5.75 24.65
CA ASP A 182 8.64 5.09 25.95
C ASP A 182 7.60 3.97 26.04
N GLN A 183 6.70 3.87 25.05
CA GLN A 183 5.66 2.84 24.99
C GLN A 183 6.23 1.46 24.69
N GLU A 184 5.76 0.48 25.46
CA GLU A 184 6.15 -0.92 25.34
C GLU A 184 5.01 -1.73 24.74
N CYS A 185 5.37 -2.56 23.77
CA CYS A 185 4.47 -3.48 23.10
C CYS A 185 4.72 -4.86 23.70
N VAL A 186 3.76 -5.34 24.50
CA VAL A 186 3.80 -6.65 25.15
C VAL A 186 3.02 -7.62 24.30
N ILE A 187 3.68 -8.66 23.84
CA ILE A 187 3.07 -9.73 23.07
C ILE A 187 2.79 -10.89 23.99
N TRP A 188 1.55 -11.33 24.02
CA TRP A 188 1.12 -12.48 24.81
C TRP A 188 0.90 -13.69 23.92
N HIS A 189 1.40 -14.83 24.37
CA HIS A 189 1.08 -16.15 23.82
C HIS A 189 0.37 -16.98 24.87
N ASN A 190 -0.95 -17.15 24.71
CA ASN A 190 -1.73 -17.98 25.62
C ASN A 190 -1.73 -19.42 25.13
N SER A 191 -0.58 -20.10 25.28
CA SER A 191 -0.43 -21.53 25.00
C SER A 191 -0.10 -22.27 26.29
N THR A 192 -1.14 -22.54 27.10
CA THR A 192 -1.15 -23.44 28.27
C THR A 192 -0.12 -23.17 29.39
N ILE A 193 -0.63 -22.85 30.59
CA ILE A 193 0.03 -22.85 31.93
C ILE A 193 1.22 -21.90 32.13
N LYS A 194 2.07 -21.66 31.13
CA LYS A 194 3.16 -20.67 31.19
C LYS A 194 2.81 -19.52 30.27
N ASN A 195 2.41 -18.40 30.85
CA ASN A 195 2.17 -17.16 30.11
C ASN A 195 3.52 -16.60 29.63
N GLU A 196 3.91 -17.01 28.42
CA GLU A 196 5.06 -16.44 27.73
C GLU A 196 4.64 -15.07 27.18
N HIS A 197 5.40 -14.06 27.57
CA HIS A 197 5.24 -12.71 27.05
C HIS A 197 6.58 -12.17 26.58
N VAL A 198 6.53 -11.41 25.49
CA VAL A 198 7.71 -10.75 24.93
C VAL A 198 7.47 -9.25 24.92
N MET A 199 8.41 -8.52 25.51
CA MET A 199 8.40 -7.06 25.50
C MET A 199 9.24 -6.55 24.35
N ILE A 200 8.65 -5.71 23.49
CA ILE A 200 9.32 -5.07 22.36
C ILE A 200 8.99 -3.58 22.40
N PRO A 201 9.95 -2.66 22.19
CA PRO A 201 9.63 -1.24 22.06
C PRO A 201 8.63 -1.01 20.92
N CYS A 202 7.50 -0.35 21.17
CA CYS A 202 6.52 -0.08 20.12
C CYS A 202 7.12 0.77 18.99
N ALA A 203 8.04 1.68 19.34
CA ALA A 203 8.75 2.50 18.36
C ALA A 203 9.64 1.67 17.43
N LEU A 204 10.18 0.53 17.88
CA LEU A 204 10.91 -0.40 17.02
C LEU A 204 9.96 -1.02 15.99
N LEU A 205 8.80 -1.53 16.42
CA LEU A 205 7.79 -2.07 15.50
C LEU A 205 7.32 -1.01 14.50
N LYS A 206 7.14 0.23 14.96
CA LYS A 206 6.81 1.36 14.08
C LYS A 206 7.89 1.61 13.03
N ASN A 207 9.18 1.55 13.40
CA ASN A 207 10.28 1.67 12.43
C ASN A 207 10.25 0.57 11.37
N TYR A 208 9.95 -0.68 11.76
CA TYR A 208 9.74 -1.76 10.79
C TYR A 208 8.57 -1.45 9.85
N ALA A 209 7.44 -1.00 10.37
CA ALA A 209 6.28 -0.65 9.56
C ALA A 209 6.56 0.48 8.56
N ASP A 210 7.43 1.43 8.91
CA ASP A 210 7.77 2.58 8.07
C ASP A 210 8.71 2.22 6.90
N THR A 211 9.27 1.00 6.88
CA THR A 211 9.91 0.43 5.68
C THR A 211 8.88 0.12 4.58
N MET A 212 7.60 -0.03 4.93
CA MET A 212 6.48 -0.12 3.98
C MET A 212 5.94 1.28 3.69
N ARG A 213 6.31 1.81 2.52
CA ARG A 213 5.86 3.13 2.06
C ARG A 213 4.61 2.99 1.20
N PRO A 214 3.60 3.85 1.38
CA PRO A 214 2.47 3.84 0.48
C PRO A 214 2.93 4.18 -0.94
N HIS A 215 2.43 3.44 -1.93
CA HIS A 215 2.53 3.78 -3.33
C HIS A 215 1.61 4.95 -3.66
N GLY A 216 2.08 5.86 -4.51
CA GLY A 216 1.29 6.96 -5.05
C GLY A 216 1.66 8.32 -4.46
N LEU A 217 1.53 9.35 -5.29
CA LEU A 217 1.52 10.72 -4.80
C LEU A 217 0.24 10.89 -3.97
N PRO A 218 0.31 11.49 -2.77
CA PRO A 218 -0.89 11.72 -1.98
C PRO A 218 -1.92 12.50 -2.81
N VAL A 219 -3.21 12.21 -2.62
CA VAL A 219 -4.29 12.86 -3.39
C VAL A 219 -4.20 14.38 -3.33
N TYR A 220 -3.84 14.92 -2.17
CA TYR A 220 -3.67 16.35 -1.98
C TYR A 220 -2.47 16.96 -2.73
N VAL A 221 -1.52 16.16 -3.23
CA VAL A 221 -0.37 16.64 -4.03
C VAL A 221 -0.73 16.68 -5.51
N TRP A 222 -1.31 15.60 -6.04
CA TRP A 222 -1.59 15.53 -7.48
C TRP A 222 -2.91 16.20 -7.87
N LEU A 223 -3.93 16.20 -7.00
CA LEU A 223 -5.23 16.81 -7.31
C LEU A 223 -5.10 18.33 -7.59
N PRO A 224 -4.44 19.15 -6.76
CA PRO A 224 -4.27 20.57 -7.07
C PRO A 224 -3.43 20.80 -8.32
N LEU A 225 -2.40 19.99 -8.55
CA LEU A 225 -1.57 20.07 -9.76
C LEU A 225 -2.39 19.79 -11.02
N THR A 226 -3.25 18.76 -10.99
CA THR A 226 -4.18 18.46 -12.09
C THR A 226 -5.23 19.55 -12.27
N LEU A 227 -5.78 20.09 -11.18
CA LEU A 227 -6.79 21.13 -11.25
C LEU A 227 -6.20 22.44 -11.81
N ALA A 228 -5.00 22.82 -11.38
CA ALA A 228 -4.29 23.99 -11.87
C ALA A 228 -3.93 23.88 -13.36
N THR A 229 -3.50 22.69 -13.81
CA THR A 229 -3.22 22.45 -15.23
C THR A 229 -4.48 22.52 -16.09
N VAL A 230 -5.61 21.95 -15.63
CA VAL A 230 -6.90 22.05 -16.33
C VAL A 230 -7.37 23.50 -16.43
N ILE A 231 -7.30 24.28 -15.33
CA ILE A 231 -7.66 25.70 -15.31
C ILE A 231 -6.76 26.51 -16.25
N GLY A 232 -5.44 26.26 -16.23
CA GLY A 232 -4.48 26.92 -17.11
C GLY A 232 -4.79 26.67 -18.59
N ILE A 233 -5.08 25.43 -18.97
CA ILE A 233 -5.49 25.06 -20.34
C ILE A 233 -6.79 25.75 -20.73
N TYR A 234 -7.75 25.84 -19.81
CA TYR A 234 -9.03 26.50 -20.05
C TYR A 234 -8.86 28.01 -20.33
N ILE A 235 -8.08 28.71 -19.49
CA ILE A 235 -7.80 30.15 -19.65
C ILE A 235 -7.01 30.42 -20.95
N PHE A 236 -6.04 29.57 -21.26
CA PHE A 236 -5.27 29.66 -22.50
C PHE A 236 -6.17 29.47 -23.73
N CYS A 237 -7.07 28.47 -23.71
CA CYS A 237 -8.04 28.25 -24.78
C CYS A 237 -8.98 29.45 -24.97
N GLN A 238 -9.53 30.00 -23.88
CA GLN A 238 -10.39 31.21 -23.91
C GLN A 238 -9.69 32.39 -24.58
N SER A 239 -8.41 32.62 -24.23
CA SER A 239 -7.60 33.72 -24.77
C SER A 239 -7.30 33.55 -26.27
N CYS A 240 -7.09 32.32 -26.74
CA CYS A 240 -6.89 32.05 -28.16
C CYS A 240 -8.19 32.27 -28.98
N PHE A 241 -9.36 31.96 -28.42
CA PHE A 241 -10.64 32.19 -29.11
C PHE A 241 -10.98 33.67 -29.26
N THR A 242 -10.66 34.50 -28.27
CA THR A 242 -10.91 35.95 -28.32
C THR A 242 -10.02 36.65 -29.35
N GLN A 243 -8.73 36.31 -29.43
CA GLN A 243 -7.82 36.87 -30.46
C GLN A 243 -8.24 36.49 -31.89
N LYS A 244 -8.80 35.30 -32.10
CA LYS A 244 -9.27 34.91 -33.44
C LYS A 244 -10.47 35.73 -33.89
N LYS A 245 -11.30 36.20 -32.96
CA LYS A 245 -12.49 36.99 -33.27
C LYS A 245 -12.14 38.41 -33.71
N SER A 246 -11.10 39.02 -33.14
CA SER A 246 -10.67 40.38 -33.53
C SER A 246 -10.03 40.46 -34.92
N HIS A 247 -9.61 39.34 -35.51
CA HIS A 247 -8.93 39.34 -36.81
C HIS A 247 -9.87 39.13 -38.02
N ILE A 248 -11.16 38.87 -37.79
CA ILE A 248 -12.16 38.59 -38.85
C ILE A 248 -12.97 39.84 -39.23
N ASP A 249 -12.97 40.90 -38.41
CA ASP A 249 -13.79 42.10 -38.63
C ASP A 249 -13.11 43.23 -39.44
N GLU A 250 -11.90 43.03 -39.98
CA GLU A 250 -11.18 44.04 -40.80
C GLU A 250 -11.04 43.69 -42.30
N THR A 251 -11.96 42.90 -42.86
CA THR A 251 -12.08 42.83 -44.33
C THR A 251 -13.18 43.77 -44.82
N PRO A 252 -12.87 44.96 -45.38
CA PRO A 252 -13.87 45.77 -46.05
C PRO A 252 -14.34 45.04 -47.31
N CYS A 253 -15.60 44.63 -47.33
CA CYS A 253 -16.29 44.19 -48.53
C CYS A 253 -16.33 45.33 -49.55
N ASN A 254 -15.46 45.28 -50.56
CA ASN A 254 -15.71 45.97 -51.82
C ASN A 254 -16.59 45.07 -52.70
N PRO A 255 -17.83 45.48 -53.04
CA PRO A 255 -18.65 44.76 -54.00
C PRO A 255 -18.22 45.16 -55.42
N THR A 256 -17.30 44.42 -56.02
CA THR A 256 -17.12 44.48 -57.48
C THR A 256 -17.93 43.37 -58.13
N LEU A 257 -19.09 43.78 -58.64
CA LEU A 257 -19.75 43.17 -59.78
C LEU A 257 -18.72 42.86 -60.87
N THR A 258 -18.61 41.59 -61.26
CA THR A 258 -18.27 41.23 -62.64
C THR A 258 -18.99 39.95 -63.00
N THR A 259 -20.09 40.15 -63.70
CA THR A 259 -20.64 39.26 -64.72
C THR A 259 -19.56 38.81 -65.70
N SER A 260 -19.40 37.51 -65.91
CA SER A 260 -19.27 36.94 -67.27
C SER A 260 -19.36 35.42 -67.26
N TYR A 261 -20.20 34.95 -68.18
CA TYR A 261 -20.35 33.61 -68.71
C TYR A 261 -19.02 32.90 -68.97
N PHE A 262 -18.96 31.56 -68.82
CA PHE A 262 -18.71 30.67 -69.96
C PHE A 262 -19.07 29.22 -69.64
N SER A 263 -19.91 28.69 -70.52
CA SER A 263 -20.14 27.28 -70.82
C SER A 263 -18.81 26.56 -71.12
N ASN A 264 -18.63 25.34 -70.62
CA ASN A 264 -18.45 24.22 -71.54
C ASN A 264 -18.58 22.84 -70.89
N ASN A 265 -19.37 22.03 -71.59
CA ASN A 265 -19.43 20.58 -71.55
C ASN A 265 -18.04 19.94 -71.53
N ASN A 266 -17.92 18.82 -70.82
CA ASN A 266 -17.30 17.61 -71.38
C ASN A 266 -17.71 16.38 -70.57
N THR A 267 -18.61 15.63 -71.21
CA THR A 267 -18.73 14.17 -71.17
C THR A 267 -17.39 13.47 -71.46
N VAL A 268 -16.93 12.57 -70.59
CA VAL A 268 -16.10 11.37 -70.93
C VAL A 268 -16.32 10.34 -69.81
N THR A 269 -17.15 9.32 -70.00
CA THR A 269 -16.89 7.94 -70.47
C THR A 269 -16.41 6.96 -69.38
N ILE A 270 -17.16 5.86 -69.33
CA ILE A 270 -17.09 4.65 -68.51
C ILE A 270 -15.81 3.85 -68.80
N HIS A 271 -15.24 3.24 -67.75
CA HIS A 271 -14.71 1.86 -67.78
C HIS A 271 -14.79 1.23 -66.39
#